data_AF-A0AAW6Y2N8-F1
#
_entry.id   AF-A0AAW6Y2N8-F1
#
_cell.length_a   1.000
_cell.length_b   1.000
_cell.length_c   1.000
_cell.angle_alpha   90.00
_cell.angle_beta   90.00
_cell.angle_gamma   90.00
#
_symmetry.space_group_name_H-M   'P 1'
#
loop_
_entity.id
_entity.type
_entity.pdbx_description
1 polymer ?
#
loop_
_entity_poly.entity_id
_entity_poly.type
_entity_poly.pdbx_seq_one_letter_code
_entity_poly.pdbx_strand_id
1 'polypeptide(L)'
;MAKTRIKQPAIEAAQDKAEVTAFIRKIGDLQREVKRLETEAGDKKAVIEEEYAAKAAPMCAEIMSLTERVAAYCEAHKDELTENGKTKTVDFTTGLIKWRIRPPSVKVTGVAAVLAWLSEKSAFAEFVRTKKEIDKDAILNQKERFSDGQVPGIKIVSGLEDFVIEPTEQELV
;
A
#
# COMPACT_ATOMS: atom_id res chain seq x y z
N MET A 1 43.55 -33.30 2.93
CA MET A 1 42.47 -32.28 3.02
C MET A 1 41.46 -32.55 1.91
N ALA A 2 40.19 -32.76 2.26
CA ALA A 2 39.14 -33.06 1.28
C ALA A 2 38.85 -31.82 0.42
N LYS A 3 38.90 -31.96 -0.90
CA LYS A 3 38.56 -30.87 -1.84
C LYS A 3 37.07 -30.53 -1.71
N THR A 4 36.77 -29.30 -1.28
CA THR A 4 35.42 -28.73 -1.32
C THR A 4 34.98 -28.63 -2.78
N ARG A 5 33.97 -29.40 -3.18
CA ARG A 5 33.36 -29.33 -4.52
C ARG A 5 32.19 -28.37 -4.49
N ILE A 6 32.33 -27.22 -5.12
CA ILE A 6 31.21 -26.32 -5.41
C ILE A 6 30.50 -26.88 -6.65
N LYS A 7 29.21 -27.21 -6.52
CA LYS A 7 28.37 -27.70 -7.62
C LYS A 7 27.47 -26.55 -8.07
N GLN A 8 27.50 -26.21 -9.34
CA GLN A 8 26.60 -25.22 -9.94
C GLN A 8 25.87 -25.91 -11.11
N PRO A 9 24.53 -25.75 -11.22
CA PRO A 9 23.79 -26.29 -12.35
C PRO A 9 24.29 -25.67 -13.66
N ALA A 10 24.31 -26.45 -14.74
CA ALA A 10 24.65 -25.95 -16.06
C ALA A 10 23.63 -24.88 -16.46
N ILE A 11 24.13 -23.72 -16.90
CA ILE A 11 23.32 -22.66 -17.50
C ILE A 11 23.35 -22.93 -19.00
N GLU A 12 22.18 -23.13 -19.63
CA GLU A 12 22.09 -23.18 -21.09
C GLU A 12 22.33 -21.77 -21.64
N ALA A 13 23.51 -21.59 -22.23
CA ALA A 13 23.90 -20.32 -22.85
C ALA A 13 23.48 -20.30 -24.32
N ALA A 14 23.09 -19.13 -24.81
CA ALA A 14 23.00 -18.90 -26.25
C ALA A 14 24.37 -19.15 -26.89
N GLN A 15 24.38 -19.85 -28.02
CA GLN A 15 25.57 -20.32 -28.71
C GLN A 15 26.22 -19.23 -29.55
N ASP A 16 25.42 -18.31 -30.10
CA ASP A 16 25.91 -17.22 -30.95
C ASP A 16 25.10 -15.91 -30.81
N LYS A 17 25.59 -14.86 -31.48
CA LYS A 17 24.97 -13.53 -31.48
C LYS A 17 23.57 -13.52 -32.12
N ALA A 18 23.32 -14.40 -33.09
CA ALA A 18 22.01 -14.49 -33.76
C ALA A 18 20.96 -15.08 -32.80
N GLU A 19 21.34 -16.09 -32.03
CA GLU A 19 20.48 -16.70 -31.01
C GLU A 19 20.19 -15.73 -29.86
N VAL A 20 21.19 -14.99 -29.36
CA VAL A 20 20.98 -13.90 -28.39
C VAL A 20 19.98 -12.88 -28.92
N THR A 21 20.12 -12.47 -30.19
CA THR A 21 19.19 -11.52 -30.82
C THR A 21 17.77 -12.09 -30.91
N ALA A 22 17.62 -13.37 -31.25
CA ALA A 22 16.34 -14.06 -31.27
C ALA A 22 15.70 -14.17 -29.88
N PHE A 23 16.50 -14.42 -28.83
CA PHE A 23 16.02 -14.44 -27.46
C PHE A 23 15.59 -13.06 -26.97
N ILE A 24 16.34 -12.00 -27.24
CA ILE A 24 15.95 -10.63 -26.89
C ILE A 24 14.62 -10.26 -27.56
N ARG A 25 14.43 -10.61 -28.84
CA ARG A 25 13.15 -10.43 -29.53
C ARG A 25 12.02 -11.20 -28.85
N LYS A 26 12.24 -12.49 -28.55
CA LYS A 26 11.24 -13.34 -27.89
C LYS A 26 10.87 -12.81 -26.50
N ILE A 27 11.84 -12.28 -25.74
CA ILE A 27 11.58 -11.63 -24.44
C ILE A 27 10.64 -10.44 -24.64
N GLY A 28 10.91 -9.57 -25.61
CA GLY A 28 10.04 -8.42 -25.91
C GLY A 28 8.63 -8.84 -26.33
N ASP A 29 8.51 -9.87 -27.18
CA ASP A 29 7.21 -10.38 -27.62
C ASP A 29 6.41 -10.99 -26.45
N LEU A 30 7.07 -11.73 -25.55
CA LEU A 30 6.44 -12.26 -24.34
C LEU A 30 6.03 -11.15 -23.36
N GLN A 31 6.84 -10.11 -23.19
CA GLN A 31 6.50 -8.96 -22.35
C GLN A 31 5.25 -8.23 -22.86
N ARG A 32 5.12 -8.06 -24.18
CA ARG A 32 3.92 -7.49 -24.81
C ARG A 32 2.69 -8.36 -24.58
N GLU A 33 2.86 -9.68 -24.72
CA GLU A 33 1.78 -10.63 -24.48
C GLU A 33 1.30 -10.60 -23.02
N VAL A 34 2.23 -10.58 -22.06
CA VAL A 34 1.91 -10.45 -20.63
C VAL A 34 1.15 -9.15 -20.37
N LYS A 35 1.64 -8.01 -20.90
CA LYS A 35 0.97 -6.71 -20.75
C LYS A 35 -0.44 -6.70 -21.35
N ARG A 36 -0.63 -7.38 -22.49
CA ARG A 36 -1.96 -7.55 -23.11
C ARG A 36 -2.90 -8.34 -22.20
N LEU A 37 -2.44 -9.47 -21.65
CA LEU A 37 -3.21 -10.30 -20.72
C LEU A 37 -3.54 -9.56 -19.42
N GLU A 38 -2.60 -8.77 -18.88
CA GLU A 38 -2.84 -7.92 -17.71
C GLU A 38 -3.91 -6.86 -17.98
N THR A 39 -3.88 -6.25 -19.16
CA THR A 39 -4.89 -5.27 -19.58
C THR A 39 -6.27 -5.93 -19.71
N GLU A 40 -6.35 -7.07 -20.42
CA GLU A 40 -7.60 -7.83 -20.58
C GLU A 40 -8.16 -8.31 -19.23
N ALA A 41 -7.29 -8.76 -18.31
CA ALA A 41 -7.69 -9.13 -16.97
C ALA A 41 -8.22 -7.92 -16.18
N GLY A 42 -7.59 -6.75 -16.33
CA GLY A 42 -8.06 -5.48 -15.76
C GLY A 42 -9.47 -5.12 -16.24
N ASP A 43 -9.70 -5.18 -17.55
CA ASP A 43 -11.00 -4.87 -18.15
C ASP A 43 -12.09 -5.84 -17.67
N LYS A 44 -11.80 -7.14 -17.64
CA LYS A 44 -12.74 -8.15 -17.11
C LYS A 44 -13.05 -7.93 -15.64
N LYS A 45 -12.05 -7.56 -14.84
CA LYS A 45 -12.25 -7.28 -13.42
C LYS A 45 -13.14 -6.06 -13.21
N ALA A 46 -12.94 -5.00 -13.99
CA ALA A 46 -13.79 -3.81 -13.95
C ALA A 46 -15.25 -4.12 -14.27
N VAL A 47 -15.51 -4.92 -15.32
CA VAL A 47 -16.87 -5.34 -15.69
C VAL A 47 -17.54 -6.14 -14.56
N ILE A 48 -16.82 -7.10 -13.96
CA ILE A 48 -17.33 -7.89 -12.84
C ILE A 48 -17.60 -6.99 -11.63
N GLU A 49 -16.68 -6.09 -11.29
CA GLU A 49 -16.86 -5.17 -10.17
C GLU A 49 -18.08 -4.26 -10.39
N GLU A 50 -18.30 -3.75 -11.60
CA GLU A 50 -19.48 -2.95 -11.94
C GLU A 50 -20.78 -3.75 -11.86
N GLU A 51 -20.82 -4.98 -12.38
CA GLU A 51 -21.99 -5.84 -12.34
C GLU A 51 -22.41 -6.16 -10.89
N TYR A 52 -21.45 -6.53 -10.05
CA TYR A 52 -21.73 -6.84 -8.65
C TYR A 52 -22.01 -5.57 -7.82
N ALA A 53 -21.38 -4.44 -8.13
CA ALA A 53 -21.72 -3.17 -7.53
C ALA A 53 -23.16 -2.76 -7.84
N ALA A 54 -23.60 -2.91 -9.09
CA ALA A 54 -24.98 -2.63 -9.50
C ALA A 54 -25.99 -3.56 -8.81
N LYS A 55 -25.67 -4.86 -8.67
CA LYS A 55 -26.50 -5.83 -7.93
C LYS A 55 -26.54 -5.53 -6.43
N ALA A 56 -25.44 -5.08 -5.84
CA ALA A 56 -25.35 -4.76 -4.42
C ALA A 56 -25.97 -3.41 -4.07
N ALA A 57 -25.97 -2.44 -5.00
CA ALA A 57 -26.49 -1.09 -4.79
C ALA A 57 -27.91 -1.04 -4.17
N PRO A 58 -28.93 -1.77 -4.68
CA PRO A 58 -30.27 -1.77 -4.07
C PRO A 58 -30.27 -2.38 -2.67
N MET A 59 -29.49 -3.43 -2.41
CA MET A 59 -29.39 -4.06 -1.10
C MET A 59 -28.71 -3.12 -0.09
N CYS A 60 -27.65 -2.41 -0.51
CA CYS A 60 -27.01 -1.39 0.31
C CYS A 60 -27.97 -0.23 0.62
N ALA A 61 -28.75 0.24 -0.35
CA ALA A 61 -29.75 1.27 -0.14
C ALA A 61 -30.86 0.82 0.82
N GLU A 62 -31.33 -0.42 0.70
CA GLU A 62 -32.30 -1.01 1.62
C GLU A 62 -31.73 -1.15 3.03
N ILE A 63 -30.49 -1.65 3.17
CA ILE A 63 -29.79 -1.72 4.46
C ILE A 63 -29.68 -0.34 5.10
N MET A 64 -29.31 0.69 4.35
CA MET A 64 -29.24 2.06 4.86
C MET A 64 -30.62 2.56 5.32
N SER A 65 -31.66 2.37 4.51
CA SER A 65 -33.03 2.76 4.86
C SER A 65 -33.55 2.04 6.11
N LEU A 66 -33.34 0.73 6.21
CA LEU A 66 -33.70 -0.06 7.39
C LEU A 66 -32.91 0.38 8.62
N THR A 67 -31.62 0.68 8.46
CA THR A 67 -30.77 1.18 9.56
C THR A 67 -31.29 2.52 10.08
N GLU A 68 -31.68 3.44 9.20
CA GLU A 68 -32.27 4.73 9.60
C GLU A 68 -33.59 4.55 10.34
N ARG A 69 -34.45 3.62 9.89
CA ARG A 69 -35.73 3.32 10.56
C ARG A 69 -35.53 2.71 11.94
N VAL A 70 -34.60 1.77 12.07
CA VAL A 70 -34.23 1.17 13.36
C VAL A 70 -33.66 2.23 14.30
N ALA A 71 -32.75 3.06 13.81
CA ALA A 71 -32.19 4.17 14.59
C ALA A 71 -33.27 5.16 15.03
N ALA A 72 -34.17 5.58 14.15
CA ALA A 72 -35.26 6.49 14.51
C ALA A 72 -36.15 5.93 15.64
N TYR A 73 -36.47 4.63 15.60
CA TYR A 73 -37.22 3.96 16.66
C TYR A 73 -36.42 3.90 17.98
N CYS A 74 -35.16 3.48 17.92
CA CYS A 74 -34.27 3.36 19.08
C CYS A 74 -34.01 4.71 19.76
N GLU A 75 -33.92 5.79 19.00
CA GLU A 75 -33.71 7.14 19.52
C GLU A 75 -34.98 7.70 20.16
N ALA A 76 -36.16 7.40 19.59
CA ALA A 76 -37.45 7.81 20.15
C ALA A 76 -37.81 7.06 21.45
N HIS A 77 -37.43 5.78 21.56
CA HIS A 77 -37.73 4.92 22.72
C HIS A 77 -36.49 4.68 23.60
N LYS A 78 -35.49 5.56 23.49
CA LYS A 78 -34.19 5.34 24.13
C LYS A 78 -34.30 5.14 25.64
N ASP A 79 -35.08 5.99 26.32
CA ASP A 79 -35.23 5.93 27.77
C ASP A 79 -35.96 4.65 28.21
N GLU A 80 -36.95 4.19 27.45
CA GLU A 80 -37.65 2.92 27.70
C GLU A 80 -36.72 1.72 27.49
N LEU A 81 -36.02 1.68 26.36
CA LEU A 81 -35.14 0.58 25.97
C LEU A 81 -33.90 0.46 26.87
N THR A 82 -33.43 1.58 27.43
CA THR A 82 -32.22 1.62 28.28
C THR A 82 -32.53 1.63 29.78
N GLU A 83 -33.81 1.46 30.16
CA GLU A 83 -34.30 1.61 31.55
C GLU A 83 -33.83 2.92 32.20
N ASN A 84 -34.06 4.05 31.53
CA ASN A 84 -33.56 5.38 31.88
C ASN A 84 -32.02 5.45 31.99
N GLY A 85 -31.31 4.75 31.10
CA GLY A 85 -29.85 4.77 31.01
C GLY A 85 -29.11 3.81 31.95
N LYS A 86 -29.78 2.86 32.61
CA LYS A 86 -29.14 1.80 33.39
C LYS A 86 -28.33 0.84 32.51
N THR A 87 -28.80 0.56 31.31
CA THR A 87 -28.11 -0.31 30.34
C THR A 87 -27.91 0.44 29.02
N LYS A 88 -26.78 0.20 28.35
CA LYS A 88 -26.49 0.78 27.02
C LYS A 88 -26.48 -0.26 25.91
N THR A 89 -27.00 -1.45 26.22
CA THR A 89 -27.06 -2.60 25.34
C THR A 89 -28.46 -3.19 25.45
N VAL A 90 -29.11 -3.40 24.32
CA VAL A 90 -30.44 -4.00 24.24
C VAL A 90 -30.38 -5.16 23.27
N ASP A 91 -30.76 -6.33 23.78
CA ASP A 91 -30.80 -7.57 23.03
C ASP A 91 -32.18 -7.71 22.38
N PHE A 92 -32.20 -7.91 21.07
CA PHE A 92 -33.37 -8.25 20.29
C PHE A 92 -33.23 -9.71 19.85
N THR A 93 -34.35 -10.41 19.63
CA THR A 93 -34.34 -11.82 19.24
C THR A 93 -33.47 -12.13 18.01
N THR A 94 -33.27 -11.15 17.12
CA THR A 94 -32.50 -11.28 15.88
C THR A 94 -31.24 -10.42 15.83
N GLY A 95 -30.88 -9.70 16.90
CA GLY A 95 -29.73 -8.81 16.86
C GLY A 95 -29.53 -7.98 18.12
N LEU A 96 -28.42 -7.24 18.19
CA LEU A 96 -28.00 -6.53 19.39
C LEU A 96 -27.75 -5.06 19.07
N ILE A 97 -28.38 -4.15 19.82
CA ILE A 97 -28.21 -2.71 19.67
C ILE A 97 -27.42 -2.17 20.86
N LYS A 98 -26.42 -1.32 20.59
CA LYS A 98 -25.54 -0.75 21.61
C LYS A 98 -25.38 0.75 21.40
N TRP A 99 -25.61 1.53 22.46
CA TRP A 99 -25.23 2.93 22.51
C TRP A 99 -23.80 3.05 23.02
N ARG A 100 -22.88 3.41 22.12
CA ARG A 100 -21.47 3.61 22.45
C ARG A 100 -21.10 5.07 22.31
N ILE A 101 -20.45 5.61 23.34
CA ILE A 101 -19.70 6.87 23.21
C ILE A 101 -18.40 6.53 22.50
N ARG A 102 -18.19 7.09 21.31
CA ARG A 102 -16.91 6.96 20.61
C ARG A 102 -15.84 7.61 21.48
N PRO A 103 -14.69 6.96 21.73
CA PRO A 103 -13.60 7.60 22.45
C PRO A 103 -13.18 8.89 21.73
N PRO A 104 -12.69 9.91 22.47
CA PRO A 104 -12.27 11.17 21.86
C PRO A 104 -11.28 10.95 20.71
N SER A 105 -11.55 11.56 19.56
CA SER A 105 -10.68 11.54 18.38
C SER A 105 -10.20 12.95 18.07
N VAL A 106 -8.92 13.11 17.73
CA VAL A 106 -8.35 14.40 17.34
C VAL A 106 -8.54 14.62 15.83
N LYS A 107 -9.19 15.72 15.45
CA LYS A 107 -9.27 16.20 14.05
C LYS A 107 -8.37 17.43 13.92
N VAL A 108 -7.42 17.39 12.99
CA VAL A 108 -6.50 18.50 12.71
C VAL A 108 -6.88 19.12 11.37
N THR A 109 -7.09 20.44 11.35
CA THR A 109 -7.35 21.21 10.12
C THR A 109 -6.15 22.14 9.90
N GLY A 110 -5.59 22.17 8.69
CA GLY A 110 -4.39 22.96 8.42
C GLY A 110 -3.13 22.37 9.05
N VAL A 111 -2.84 21.10 8.75
CA VAL A 111 -1.75 20.32 9.37
C VAL A 111 -0.41 21.07 9.36
N ALA A 112 -0.04 21.75 8.28
CA ALA A 112 1.22 22.48 8.18
C ALA A 112 1.34 23.64 9.19
N ALA A 113 0.27 24.45 9.35
CA ALA A 113 0.25 25.55 10.30
C ALA A 113 0.28 25.05 11.75
N VAL A 114 -0.46 23.96 12.02
CA VAL A 114 -0.47 23.30 13.33
C VAL A 114 0.90 22.72 13.66
N LEU A 115 1.56 22.05 12.70
CA LEU A 115 2.90 21.51 12.90
C LEU A 115 3.94 22.60 13.12
N ALA A 116 3.91 23.70 12.37
CA ALA A 116 4.80 24.84 12.57
C ALA A 116 4.65 25.44 13.97
N TRP A 117 3.41 25.72 14.37
CA TRP A 117 3.11 26.26 15.70
C TRP A 117 3.48 25.32 16.84
N LEU A 118 3.24 24.00 16.68
CA LEU A 118 3.63 23.00 17.68
C LEU A 118 5.14 22.82 17.76
N SER A 119 5.85 22.97 16.63
CA SER A 119 7.30 22.84 16.55
C SER A 119 8.03 24.08 17.10
N GLU A 120 7.43 25.27 17.00
CA GLU A 120 7.96 26.51 17.62
C GLU A 120 7.89 26.49 19.15
N LYS A 121 6.96 25.73 19.73
CA LYS A 121 6.72 25.69 21.17
C LYS A 121 7.25 24.41 21.79
N SER A 122 8.37 24.51 22.51
CA SER A 122 9.00 23.38 23.21
C SER A 122 8.05 22.61 24.15
N ALA A 123 7.06 23.29 24.71
CA ALA A 123 6.03 22.68 25.57
C ALA A 123 5.15 21.63 24.87
N PHE A 124 5.10 21.60 23.53
CA PHE A 124 4.28 20.67 22.77
C PHE A 124 5.09 19.68 21.92
N ALA A 125 6.41 19.59 22.16
CA ALA A 125 7.29 18.71 21.41
C ALA A 125 6.87 17.22 21.48
N GLU A 126 6.24 16.79 22.57
CA GLU A 126 5.73 15.41 22.73
C GLU A 126 4.60 15.05 21.74
N PHE A 127 3.91 16.05 21.18
CA PHE A 127 2.82 15.86 20.22
C PHE A 127 3.31 15.89 18.76
N VAL A 128 4.59 16.20 18.52
CA VAL A 128 5.20 16.22 17.19
C VAL A 128 6.05 14.96 17.01
N ARG A 129 5.57 14.04 16.16
CA ARG A 129 6.35 12.85 15.80
C ARG A 129 7.37 13.20 14.72
N THR A 130 8.65 13.09 15.07
CA THR A 130 9.75 13.29 14.12
C THR A 130 10.24 11.94 13.60
N LYS A 131 10.18 11.72 12.29
CA LYS A 131 10.84 10.60 11.63
C LYS A 131 12.20 11.10 11.11
N LYS A 132 13.30 10.58 11.67
CA LYS A 132 14.64 10.83 11.16
C LYS A 132 15.00 9.70 10.21
N GLU A 133 15.21 10.03 8.95
CA GLU A 133 15.69 9.08 7.93
C GLU A 133 17.10 9.45 7.53
N ILE A 134 17.85 8.43 7.07
CA ILE A 134 19.18 8.64 6.52
C ILE A 134 19.00 9.19 5.11
N ASP A 135 19.53 10.39 4.89
CA ASP A 135 19.57 11.00 3.56
C ASP A 135 20.67 10.32 2.72
N LYS A 136 20.26 9.29 1.98
CA LYS A 136 21.16 8.53 1.11
C LYS A 136 21.69 9.38 -0.04
N ASP A 137 20.91 10.34 -0.54
CA ASP A 137 21.31 11.21 -1.64
C ASP A 137 22.37 12.22 -1.19
N ALA A 138 22.24 12.79 0.00
CA ALA A 138 23.27 13.64 0.59
C ALA A 138 24.58 12.87 0.83
N ILE A 139 24.50 11.62 1.29
CA ILE A 139 25.67 10.73 1.42
C ILE A 139 26.30 10.45 0.05
N LEU A 140 25.49 10.19 -0.98
CA LEU A 140 25.98 10.00 -2.35
C LEU A 140 26.57 11.28 -2.97
N ASN A 141 26.13 12.46 -2.56
CA ASN A 141 26.72 13.73 -2.99
C ASN A 141 28.08 13.99 -2.32
N GLN A 142 28.33 13.41 -1.15
CA GLN A 142 29.58 13.56 -0.39
C GLN A 142 30.31 12.22 -0.21
N LYS A 143 30.33 11.39 -1.27
CA LYS A 143 30.90 10.03 -1.25
C LYS A 143 32.29 9.94 -0.60
N GLU A 144 33.17 10.90 -0.86
CA GLU A 144 34.53 10.95 -0.31
C GLU A 144 34.58 11.05 1.22
N ARG A 145 33.57 11.64 1.86
CA ARG A 145 33.50 11.72 3.33
C ARG A 145 33.09 10.39 3.96
N PHE A 146 32.40 9.53 3.21
CA PHE A 146 31.86 8.27 3.71
C PHE A 146 32.59 7.03 3.15
N SER A 147 33.51 7.22 2.19
CA SER A 147 34.30 6.14 1.60
C SER A 147 35.25 5.47 2.60
N ASP A 148 35.75 6.22 3.57
CA ASP A 148 36.70 5.73 4.58
C ASP A 148 36.03 5.02 5.76
N GLY A 149 34.73 4.71 5.66
CA GLY A 149 33.98 4.02 6.72
C GLY A 149 33.82 4.85 8.00
N GLN A 150 33.86 6.19 7.89
CA GLN A 150 33.73 7.11 9.03
C GLN A 150 32.45 6.87 9.86
N VAL A 151 31.39 6.34 9.25
CA VAL A 151 30.14 5.98 9.92
C VAL A 151 29.91 4.47 9.85
N PRO A 152 29.96 3.75 10.99
CA PRO A 152 29.63 2.33 11.04
C PRO A 152 28.23 2.05 10.48
N GLY A 153 28.14 1.10 9.55
CA GLY A 153 26.88 0.68 8.94
C GLY A 153 26.52 1.37 7.62
N ILE A 154 27.27 2.39 7.19
CA ILE A 154 27.13 2.98 5.84
C ILE A 154 28.21 2.40 4.94
N LYS A 155 27.79 1.69 3.89
CA LYS A 155 28.68 1.19 2.84
C LYS A 155 28.22 1.74 1.49
N ILE A 156 29.07 2.52 0.84
CA ILE A 156 28.84 2.92 -0.54
C ILE A 156 29.21 1.71 -1.42
N VAL A 157 28.20 1.14 -2.08
CA VAL A 157 28.41 0.08 -3.06
C VAL A 157 28.54 0.75 -4.43
N SER A 158 29.73 0.69 -5.01
CA SER A 158 30.06 1.29 -6.30
C SER A 158 30.76 0.25 -7.18
N GLY A 159 30.54 0.34 -8.49
CA GLY A 159 31.16 -0.57 -9.46
C GLY A 159 30.50 -1.95 -9.53
N LEU A 160 29.22 -2.04 -9.18
CA LEU A 160 28.40 -3.18 -9.60
C LEU A 160 28.02 -2.97 -11.07
N GLU A 161 28.31 -3.98 -11.88
CA GLU A 161 27.83 -4.05 -13.25
C GLU A 161 26.49 -4.78 -13.24
N ASP A 162 25.43 -4.09 -13.64
CA ASP A 162 24.13 -4.70 -13.88
C ASP A 162 24.05 -5.18 -15.33
N PHE A 163 23.63 -6.43 -15.52
CA PHE A 163 23.32 -6.96 -16.84
C PHE A 163 21.85 -6.66 -17.16
N VAL A 164 21.61 -5.74 -18.09
CA VAL A 164 20.28 -5.27 -18.47
C VAL A 164 19.97 -5.72 -19.90
N ILE A 165 18.78 -6.29 -20.11
CA ILE A 165 18.23 -6.58 -21.43
C ILE A 165 17.03 -5.65 -21.64
N GLU A 166 17.12 -4.76 -22.63
CA GLU A 166 16.03 -3.89 -23.06
C GLU A 166 15.58 -4.30 -24.47
N PRO A 167 14.49 -5.09 -24.60
CA PRO A 167 13.93 -5.38 -25.91
C PRO A 167 13.42 -4.09 -26.55
N THR A 168 13.74 -3.87 -27.83
CA THR A 168 13.32 -2.64 -28.53
C THR A 168 11.79 -2.56 -28.61
N GLU A 169 11.23 -1.48 -28.06
CA GLU A 169 9.83 -1.12 -28.25
C GLU A 169 9.70 -0.36 -29.59
N GLN A 170 8.96 -0.92 -30.54
CA GLN A 170 8.51 -0.11 -31.69
C GLN A 170 7.32 0.72 -31.22
N GLU A 171 7.55 2.01 -31.00
CA GLU A 171 6.48 2.98 -30.84
C GLU A 171 5.70 3.09 -32.16
N LEU A 172 4.37 3.05 -32.07
CA LEU A 172 3.51 3.42 -33.20
C LEU A 172 3.61 4.94 -33.37
N VAL A 173 4.23 5.36 -34.47
CA VAL A 173 4.18 6.75 -34.99
C VAL A 173 2.76 7.09 -35.43
#